data_AF-A0A817GGS3-F1
#
_entry.id   AF-A0A817GGS3-F1
#
_cell.length_a   1.000
_cell.length_b   1.000
_cell.length_c   1.000
_cell.angle_alpha   90.00
_cell.angle_beta   90.00
_cell.angle_gamma   90.00
#
_symmetry.space_group_name_H-M   'P 1'
#
loop_
_entity.id
_entity.type
_entity.pdbx_description
1 polymer ?
#
loop_
_entity_poly.entity_id
_entity_poly.type
_entity_poly.pdbx_seq_one_letter_code
_entity_poly.pdbx_strand_id
1 'polypeptide(L)'
;MPSIMTTIIGATSRNSTSARATIIISTGVESTTMSKTITHPTTSYLPSQQIVSITNLDDIIVGLYSTSAGQSTGGDNGVYSTVSEQPPKAIDGFLSTKYLNFGNNGAPENIRNNSGANTGFFVVPSISNASVAVAIRFATANDFPNRDPITVTLEGTNVTTIEALHLGSSWTLIYSGPTGINSTTAPARSRYVPQQNFSNTIAFRSYRLLITSQRGLADCVQYAEAQILGYV
;
A
#
# COMPACT_ATOMS: atom_id res chain seq x y z
N MET A 1 52.08 59.54 -0.50
CA MET A 1 51.00 58.73 0.10
C MET A 1 51.14 57.32 -0.46
N PRO A 2 51.58 56.30 0.29
CA PRO A 2 51.64 54.94 -0.24
C PRO A 2 50.23 54.40 -0.37
N SER A 3 49.95 53.85 -1.55
CA SER A 3 48.69 53.20 -1.92
C SER A 3 48.50 51.91 -1.11
N ILE A 4 47.35 51.78 -0.44
CA ILE A 4 46.93 50.51 0.18
C ILE A 4 46.18 49.72 -0.90
N MET A 5 46.85 48.74 -1.50
CA MET A 5 46.21 47.74 -2.34
C MET A 5 45.85 46.53 -1.47
N THR A 6 44.56 46.22 -1.35
CA THR A 6 44.01 44.98 -0.79
C THR A 6 42.92 44.55 -1.80
N THR A 7 42.78 43.33 -2.31
CA THR A 7 42.79 41.99 -1.69
C THR A 7 42.90 40.94 -2.81
N ILE A 8 43.67 39.87 -2.65
CA ILE A 8 43.56 38.66 -3.48
C ILE A 8 42.60 37.69 -2.78
N ILE A 9 41.50 37.32 -3.45
CA ILE A 9 40.56 36.29 -2.99
C ILE A 9 41.01 34.95 -3.59
N GLY A 10 41.76 34.15 -2.84
CA GLY A 10 42.07 32.77 -3.21
C GLY A 10 40.99 31.82 -2.71
N ALA A 11 40.25 31.18 -3.61
CA ALA A 11 39.30 30.13 -3.26
C ALA A 11 40.01 28.77 -3.10
N THR A 12 39.68 27.99 -2.06
CA THR A 12 40.12 26.58 -1.95
C THR A 12 38.96 25.65 -1.62
N SER A 13 39.06 24.45 -2.22
CA SER A 13 38.20 23.25 -2.28
C SER A 13 36.81 23.26 -1.62
N ARG A 14 35.81 22.90 -2.45
CA ARG A 14 34.46 22.51 -2.00
C ARG A 14 34.41 20.99 -1.82
N ASN A 15 34.01 20.53 -0.64
CA ASN A 15 33.35 19.24 -0.47
C ASN A 15 31.92 19.49 0.05
N SER A 16 31.02 18.53 -0.17
CA SER A 16 29.58 18.67 0.10
C SER A 16 29.19 18.96 1.56
N THR A 17 30.14 18.87 2.50
CA THR A 17 29.91 18.96 3.94
C THR A 17 30.60 20.13 4.63
N SER A 18 31.52 20.85 3.96
CA SER A 18 32.19 22.01 4.55
C SER A 18 32.88 22.86 3.48
N ALA A 19 32.81 24.18 3.64
CA ALA A 19 33.63 25.14 2.91
C ALA A 19 34.53 25.88 3.91
N ARG A 20 35.83 25.95 3.59
CA ARG A 20 36.81 26.70 4.39
C ARG A 20 37.20 27.97 3.63
N ALA A 21 36.91 29.13 4.21
CA ALA A 21 37.39 30.40 3.71
C ALA A 21 38.62 30.83 4.52
N THR A 22 39.70 31.18 3.82
CA THR A 22 40.94 31.70 4.43
C THR A 22 41.15 33.12 3.93
N ILE A 23 41.28 34.07 4.86
CA ILE A 23 41.57 35.48 4.56
C ILE A 23 42.97 35.78 5.09
N ILE A 24 43.82 36.31 4.22
CA ILE A 24 45.17 36.75 4.57
C ILE A 24 45.19 38.27 4.44
N ILE A 25 45.52 38.96 5.54
CA ILE A 25 45.67 40.41 5.58
C ILE A 25 47.16 40.71 5.80
N SER A 26 47.75 41.47 4.88
CA SER A 26 49.17 41.85 4.91
C SER A 26 49.31 43.37 4.93
N THR A 27 50.10 43.88 5.88
CA THR A 27 50.49 45.29 5.92
C THR A 27 52.01 45.38 5.96
N GLY A 28 52.66 45.19 4.81
CA GLY A 28 54.06 45.52 4.51
C GLY A 28 55.16 44.77 5.28
N VAL A 29 54.97 44.46 6.56
CA VAL A 29 55.96 43.85 7.46
C VAL A 29 55.36 42.70 8.28
N GLU A 30 54.04 42.60 8.39
CA GLU A 30 53.35 41.49 9.07
C GLU A 30 52.17 40.97 8.24
N SER A 31 51.94 39.65 8.32
CA SER A 31 50.80 38.98 7.70
C SER A 31 50.07 38.16 8.76
N THR A 32 48.76 38.35 8.86
CA THR A 32 47.89 37.55 9.74
C THR A 32 46.92 36.72 8.89
N THR A 33 46.83 35.43 9.20
CA THR A 33 45.93 34.48 8.53
C THR A 33 44.74 34.18 9.44
N MET A 34 43.54 34.46 8.96
CA MET A 34 42.30 34.03 9.61
C MET A 34 41.61 32.96 8.75
N SER A 35 41.21 31.84 9.36
CA SER A 35 40.38 30.84 8.68
C SER A 35 39.11 30.57 9.46
N LYS A 36 37.97 30.59 8.77
CA LYS A 36 36.66 30.26 9.34
C LYS A 36 36.09 29.05 8.61
N THR A 37 35.74 28.02 9.38
CA THR A 37 35.01 26.86 8.87
C THR A 37 33.52 27.13 9.02
N ILE A 38 32.78 27.09 7.91
CA ILE A 38 31.32 27.21 7.92
C ILE A 38 30.76 25.81 7.72
N THR A 39 30.17 25.26 8.78
CA THR A 39 29.40 24.02 8.72
C THR A 39 27.95 24.34 8.39
N HIS A 40 27.49 23.86 7.24
CA HIS A 40 26.07 23.85 6.92
C HIS A 40 25.46 22.57 7.51
N PRO A 41 24.32 22.64 8.22
CA PRO A 41 23.59 21.43 8.57
C PRO A 41 23.11 20.76 7.29
N THR A 42 23.66 19.60 6.95
CA THR A 42 23.13 18.74 5.90
C THR A 42 21.83 18.12 6.40
N THR A 43 20.69 18.67 5.99
CA THR A 43 19.44 17.94 6.01
C THR A 43 19.55 16.86 4.93
N SER A 44 19.81 15.61 5.31
CA SER A 44 19.74 14.49 4.38
C SER A 44 18.28 14.30 3.98
N TYR A 45 17.87 14.87 2.85
CA TYR A 45 16.62 14.49 2.19
C TYR A 45 16.79 13.06 1.69
N LEU A 46 16.31 12.08 2.47
CA LEU A 46 15.97 10.78 1.90
C LEU A 46 14.84 11.04 0.88
N PRO A 47 14.88 10.45 -0.33
CA PRO A 47 13.74 10.54 -1.22
C PRO A 47 12.50 10.02 -0.48
N SER A 48 11.42 10.81 -0.45
CA SER A 48 10.15 10.32 0.09
C SER A 48 9.74 9.11 -0.74
N GLN A 49 9.72 7.92 -0.15
CA GLN A 49 9.27 6.73 -0.84
C GLN A 49 7.82 6.96 -1.27
N GLN A 50 7.53 6.86 -2.56
CA GLN A 50 6.19 7.11 -3.09
C GLN A 50 5.30 5.92 -2.76
N ILE A 51 4.08 6.18 -2.28
CA ILE A 51 3.04 5.15 -2.14
C ILE A 51 2.49 4.84 -3.54
N VAL A 52 2.64 3.59 -3.97
CA VAL A 52 2.15 3.07 -5.26
C VAL A 52 1.23 1.87 -5.03
N SER A 53 0.48 1.45 -6.05
CA SER A 53 -0.17 0.13 -6.02
C SER A 53 0.91 -0.94 -6.00
N ILE A 54 0.87 -1.84 -5.01
CA ILE A 54 1.83 -2.95 -4.95
C ILE A 54 1.38 -4.14 -5.79
N THR A 55 0.10 -4.20 -6.17
CA THR A 55 -0.42 -5.19 -7.11
C THR A 55 -0.43 -4.64 -8.52
N ASN A 56 0.04 -5.45 -9.48
CA ASN A 56 -0.13 -5.24 -10.91
C ASN A 56 -1.49 -5.78 -11.37
N LEU A 57 -2.01 -5.25 -12.49
CA LEU A 57 -3.35 -5.60 -12.99
C LEU A 57 -3.48 -7.09 -13.38
N ASP A 58 -2.37 -7.75 -13.71
CA ASP A 58 -2.32 -9.16 -14.11
C ASP A 58 -1.80 -10.09 -13.00
N ASP A 59 -1.66 -9.59 -11.76
CA ASP A 59 -1.27 -10.45 -10.65
C ASP A 59 -2.30 -11.58 -10.46
N ILE A 60 -1.79 -12.80 -10.29
CA ILE A 60 -2.64 -13.95 -10.00
C ILE A 60 -3.21 -13.77 -8.60
N ILE A 61 -4.52 -13.64 -8.52
CA ILE A 61 -5.25 -13.64 -7.25
C ILE A 61 -6.22 -14.81 -7.18
N VAL A 62 -6.28 -15.42 -6.00
CA VAL A 62 -7.19 -16.53 -5.73
C VAL A 62 -8.22 -16.06 -4.73
N GLY A 63 -9.48 -16.17 -5.12
CA GLY A 63 -10.61 -15.86 -4.25
C GLY A 63 -10.71 -16.85 -3.10
N LEU A 64 -11.14 -16.37 -1.94
CA LEU A 64 -11.19 -17.13 -0.69
C LEU A 64 -12.58 -17.11 -0.07
N TYR A 65 -12.97 -18.18 0.63
CA TYR A 65 -14.08 -18.18 1.58
C TYR A 65 -13.75 -19.03 2.82
N SER A 66 -14.60 -18.96 3.85
CA SER A 66 -14.42 -19.70 5.11
C SER A 66 -13.06 -19.45 5.76
N THR A 67 -12.54 -18.23 5.62
CA THR A 67 -11.19 -17.86 6.06
C THR A 67 -11.25 -16.90 7.23
N SER A 68 -10.51 -17.21 8.29
CA SER A 68 -10.34 -16.34 9.44
C SER A 68 -8.93 -15.76 9.48
N ALA A 69 -8.82 -14.48 9.85
CA ALA A 69 -7.53 -13.83 10.05
C ALA A 69 -6.67 -14.58 11.11
N GLY A 70 -5.36 -14.58 10.91
CA GLY A 70 -4.37 -15.21 11.78
C GLY A 70 -4.27 -16.74 11.68
N GLN A 71 -5.12 -17.41 10.89
CA GLN A 71 -5.03 -18.85 10.67
C GLN A 71 -3.96 -19.21 9.64
N SER A 72 -3.35 -20.40 9.80
CA SER A 72 -2.29 -20.92 8.92
C SER A 72 -2.78 -21.36 7.52
N THR A 73 -4.09 -21.36 7.30
CA THR A 73 -4.72 -21.74 6.03
C THR A 73 -5.28 -20.51 5.34
N GLY A 74 -5.06 -20.42 4.03
CA GLY A 74 -5.63 -19.41 3.14
C GLY A 74 -7.14 -19.51 2.98
N GLY A 75 -7.73 -20.65 3.36
CA GLY A 75 -9.16 -20.95 3.20
C GLY A 75 -9.48 -21.70 1.92
N ASP A 76 -10.77 -21.95 1.70
CA ASP A 76 -11.29 -22.63 0.51
C ASP A 76 -11.40 -21.66 -0.67
N ASN A 77 -11.39 -22.18 -1.90
CA ASN A 77 -11.56 -21.37 -3.10
C ASN A 77 -12.93 -20.68 -3.12
N GLY A 78 -12.92 -19.35 -3.12
CA GLY A 78 -14.11 -18.50 -3.19
C GLY A 78 -15.09 -18.95 -4.28
N VAL A 79 -16.39 -18.86 -4.01
CA VAL A 79 -17.41 -19.07 -5.04
C VAL A 79 -17.78 -17.72 -5.65
N TYR A 80 -17.73 -17.62 -6.97
CA TYR A 80 -17.94 -16.37 -7.71
C TYR A 80 -18.64 -16.63 -9.05
N SER A 81 -19.16 -15.58 -9.68
CA SER A 81 -19.74 -15.68 -11.02
C SER A 81 -18.64 -15.97 -12.03
N THR A 82 -18.68 -17.16 -12.64
CA THR A 82 -17.63 -17.68 -13.52
C THR A 82 -17.53 -16.95 -14.86
N VAL A 83 -18.53 -16.15 -15.23
CA VAL A 83 -18.58 -15.47 -16.53
C VAL A 83 -18.01 -14.06 -16.53
N SER A 84 -18.11 -13.29 -15.45
CA SER A 84 -17.64 -11.88 -15.47
C SER A 84 -17.20 -11.25 -14.16
N GLU A 85 -17.36 -11.93 -13.00
CA GLU A 85 -17.12 -11.31 -11.68
C GLU A 85 -16.13 -12.12 -10.84
N GLN A 86 -15.10 -12.64 -11.52
CA GLN A 86 -14.05 -13.50 -10.97
C GLN A 86 -13.04 -12.72 -10.12
N PRO A 87 -12.23 -13.37 -9.28
CA PRO A 87 -11.27 -12.71 -8.39
C PRO A 87 -10.42 -11.63 -9.06
N PRO A 88 -9.80 -11.83 -10.25
CA PRO A 88 -8.95 -10.80 -10.89
C PRO A 88 -9.63 -9.43 -11.07
N LYS A 89 -10.97 -9.40 -11.11
CA LYS A 89 -11.77 -8.17 -11.17
C LYS A 89 -11.67 -7.29 -9.92
N ALA A 90 -10.98 -7.74 -8.88
CA ALA A 90 -10.70 -6.95 -7.68
C ALA A 90 -9.56 -5.94 -7.86
N ILE A 91 -8.70 -6.13 -8.88
CA ILE A 91 -7.47 -5.35 -9.05
C ILE A 91 -7.20 -5.02 -10.52
N ASP A 92 -8.21 -5.08 -11.40
CA ASP A 92 -8.03 -4.92 -12.85
C ASP A 92 -8.02 -3.46 -13.32
N GLY A 93 -8.20 -2.51 -12.40
CA GLY A 93 -8.14 -1.07 -12.66
C GLY A 93 -9.41 -0.51 -13.30
N PHE A 94 -10.50 -1.29 -13.37
CA PHE A 94 -11.72 -0.91 -14.07
C PHE A 94 -12.90 -0.76 -13.10
N LEU A 95 -13.39 0.47 -12.94
CA LEU A 95 -14.57 0.74 -12.10
C LEU A 95 -15.91 0.18 -12.67
N SER A 96 -15.88 -0.33 -13.90
CA SER A 96 -17.02 -0.95 -14.59
C SER A 96 -17.11 -2.46 -14.40
N THR A 97 -16.06 -3.11 -13.90
CA THR A 97 -16.05 -4.53 -13.54
C THR A 97 -16.23 -4.66 -12.02
N LYS A 98 -16.39 -5.89 -11.53
CA LYS A 98 -16.40 -6.17 -10.09
C LYS A 98 -15.96 -7.58 -9.79
N TYR A 99 -15.33 -7.75 -8.65
CA TYR A 99 -15.24 -9.05 -8.02
C TYR A 99 -16.47 -9.26 -7.13
N LEU A 100 -17.10 -10.43 -7.25
CA LEU A 100 -18.21 -10.86 -6.43
C LEU A 100 -17.89 -12.21 -5.79
N ASN A 101 -18.12 -12.35 -4.49
CA ASN A 101 -17.89 -13.60 -3.76
C ASN A 101 -19.12 -14.00 -2.94
N PHE A 102 -19.68 -15.18 -3.24
CA PHE A 102 -20.85 -15.77 -2.60
C PHE A 102 -20.55 -16.47 -1.26
N GLY A 103 -19.28 -16.54 -0.86
CA GLY A 103 -18.85 -17.19 0.37
C GLY A 103 -19.28 -18.64 0.47
N ASN A 104 -19.88 -19.00 1.62
CA ASN A 104 -20.29 -20.37 1.95
C ASN A 104 -21.62 -20.81 1.32
N ASN A 105 -22.29 -19.95 0.55
CA ASN A 105 -23.65 -20.24 0.07
C ASN A 105 -23.71 -20.85 -1.33
N GLY A 106 -22.61 -20.85 -2.08
CA GLY A 106 -22.68 -21.05 -3.52
C GLY A 106 -23.38 -19.87 -4.23
N ALA A 107 -23.27 -19.76 -5.56
CA ALA A 107 -24.06 -18.78 -6.32
C ALA A 107 -25.57 -18.99 -6.06
N PRO A 108 -26.39 -17.95 -5.87
CA PRO A 108 -27.57 -18.04 -5.03
C PRO A 108 -28.80 -18.39 -5.85
N GLU A 109 -29.60 -19.30 -5.29
CA GLU A 109 -31.02 -19.03 -5.16
C GLU A 109 -31.31 -18.74 -3.66
N ASN A 110 -31.49 -17.46 -3.33
CA ASN A 110 -32.33 -16.97 -2.21
C ASN A 110 -31.83 -16.98 -0.75
N ILE A 111 -30.54 -17.22 -0.44
CA ILE A 111 -30.04 -17.14 0.97
C ILE A 111 -29.33 -15.81 1.26
N ARG A 112 -29.85 -15.03 2.22
CA ARG A 112 -29.29 -13.74 2.69
C ARG A 112 -28.71 -13.84 4.10
N ASN A 113 -27.55 -14.47 4.25
CA ASN A 113 -26.94 -14.76 5.57
C ASN A 113 -25.59 -14.08 5.82
N ASN A 114 -25.33 -12.91 5.22
CA ASN A 114 -24.04 -12.19 5.38
C ASN A 114 -22.85 -12.98 4.78
N SER A 115 -23.06 -13.55 3.60
CA SER A 115 -22.17 -14.54 2.97
C SER A 115 -20.79 -13.99 2.59
N GLY A 116 -20.66 -12.67 2.50
CA GLY A 116 -19.40 -12.02 2.21
C GLY A 116 -18.41 -11.97 3.37
N ALA A 117 -18.82 -12.21 4.61
CA ALA A 117 -17.88 -12.30 5.72
C ALA A 117 -16.96 -13.52 5.56
N ASN A 118 -15.70 -13.38 5.97
CA ASN A 118 -14.67 -14.42 5.86
C ASN A 118 -14.37 -14.82 4.40
N THR A 119 -14.64 -13.92 3.46
CA THR A 119 -14.27 -14.03 2.05
C THR A 119 -13.17 -13.06 1.70
N GLY A 120 -12.59 -13.16 0.51
CA GLY A 120 -11.58 -12.22 0.06
C GLY A 120 -10.70 -12.80 -1.01
N PHE A 121 -9.41 -12.48 -0.98
CA PHE A 121 -8.42 -13.08 -1.86
C PHE A 121 -7.03 -13.06 -1.22
N PHE A 122 -6.13 -13.91 -1.72
CA PHE A 122 -4.71 -13.66 -1.59
C PHE A 122 -4.09 -13.34 -2.95
N VAL A 123 -2.94 -12.67 -2.92
CA VAL A 123 -2.18 -12.23 -4.08
C VAL A 123 -0.70 -12.43 -3.84
N VAL A 124 0.02 -12.82 -4.90
CA VAL A 124 1.49 -12.77 -4.98
C VAL A 124 1.86 -11.61 -5.90
N PRO A 125 2.19 -10.42 -5.37
CA PRO A 125 2.43 -9.28 -6.22
C PRO A 125 3.68 -9.44 -7.07
N SER A 126 3.59 -9.16 -8.37
CA SER A 126 4.72 -9.31 -9.31
C SER A 126 5.61 -8.07 -9.43
N ILE A 127 5.22 -6.94 -8.81
CA ILE A 127 5.94 -5.66 -8.93
C ILE A 127 7.36 -5.70 -8.36
N SER A 128 7.60 -6.51 -7.33
CA SER A 128 8.87 -6.65 -6.63
C SER A 128 8.95 -8.00 -5.92
N ASN A 129 10.12 -8.41 -5.43
CA ASN A 129 10.22 -9.67 -4.66
C ASN A 129 9.52 -9.58 -3.30
N ALA A 130 9.49 -8.41 -2.68
CA ALA A 130 8.78 -8.12 -1.43
C ALA A 130 8.45 -6.62 -1.37
N SER A 131 7.30 -6.28 -0.84
CA SER A 131 6.82 -4.90 -0.71
C SER A 131 6.36 -4.60 0.72
N VAL A 132 6.17 -3.33 1.07
CA VAL A 132 5.58 -2.91 2.36
C VAL A 132 4.22 -2.28 2.08
N ALA A 133 3.13 -2.98 2.39
CA ALA A 133 1.78 -2.41 2.33
C ALA A 133 1.59 -1.42 3.48
N VAL A 134 1.09 -0.21 3.20
CA VAL A 134 0.81 0.84 4.19
C VAL A 134 -0.57 1.49 4.00
N ALA A 135 -1.30 1.12 2.95
CA ALA A 135 -2.67 1.55 2.75
C ALA A 135 -3.49 0.56 1.93
N ILE A 136 -4.81 0.68 2.04
CA ILE A 136 -5.77 0.03 1.14
C ILE A 136 -6.72 1.07 0.56
N ARG A 137 -7.23 0.81 -0.64
CA ARG A 137 -8.27 1.64 -1.25
C ARG A 137 -9.25 0.81 -2.03
N PHE A 138 -10.53 0.95 -1.70
CA PHE A 138 -11.61 0.24 -2.36
C PHE A 138 -12.33 1.12 -3.37
N ALA A 139 -13.02 0.47 -4.33
CA ALA A 139 -14.09 1.08 -5.09
C ALA A 139 -15.40 0.29 -4.98
N THR A 140 -16.51 0.99 -4.89
CA THR A 140 -17.85 0.40 -4.87
C THR A 140 -18.18 -0.25 -6.22
N ALA A 141 -18.86 -1.40 -6.20
CA ALA A 141 -19.42 -2.01 -7.41
C ALA A 141 -20.60 -1.21 -7.98
N ASN A 142 -21.25 -1.72 -9.03
CA ASN A 142 -22.28 -0.98 -9.78
C ASN A 142 -23.71 -1.03 -9.21
N ASP A 143 -24.13 -2.08 -8.51
CA ASP A 143 -25.58 -2.41 -8.42
C ASP A 143 -26.21 -2.47 -7.01
N PHE A 144 -25.57 -3.06 -5.98
CA PHE A 144 -26.27 -3.36 -4.72
C PHE A 144 -25.48 -2.99 -3.45
N PRO A 145 -25.84 -1.89 -2.74
CA PRO A 145 -25.10 -1.39 -1.58
C PRO A 145 -25.01 -2.35 -0.39
N ASN A 146 -25.98 -3.24 -0.18
CA ASN A 146 -25.95 -4.20 0.93
C ASN A 146 -24.78 -5.19 0.84
N ARG A 147 -24.23 -5.39 -0.37
CA ARG A 147 -23.08 -6.25 -0.66
C ARG A 147 -21.74 -5.53 -0.50
N ASP A 148 -21.72 -4.26 -0.10
CA ASP A 148 -20.48 -3.51 0.06
C ASP A 148 -19.65 -4.08 1.23
N PRO A 149 -18.33 -4.28 1.07
CA PRO A 149 -17.44 -4.63 2.18
C PRO A 149 -17.23 -3.42 3.09
N ILE A 150 -17.51 -3.60 4.39
CA ILE A 150 -17.45 -2.52 5.39
C ILE A 150 -16.14 -2.57 6.17
N THR A 151 -15.74 -3.75 6.62
CA THR A 151 -14.47 -3.97 7.31
C THR A 151 -13.67 -5.08 6.65
N VAL A 152 -12.36 -5.03 6.86
CA VAL A 152 -11.40 -5.93 6.23
C VAL A 152 -10.22 -6.19 7.16
N THR A 153 -9.52 -7.32 6.97
CA THR A 153 -8.14 -7.49 7.41
C THR A 153 -7.19 -7.55 6.22
N LEU A 154 -5.99 -6.99 6.37
CA LEU A 154 -4.86 -7.22 5.49
C LEU A 154 -3.76 -7.94 6.27
N GLU A 155 -3.24 -9.00 5.71
CA GLU A 155 -2.19 -9.82 6.29
C GLU A 155 -1.08 -10.07 5.28
N GLY A 156 0.13 -10.32 5.76
CA GLY A 156 1.30 -10.61 4.93
C GLY A 156 1.97 -11.93 5.27
N THR A 157 2.61 -12.55 4.27
CA THR A 157 3.47 -13.73 4.43
C THR A 157 4.63 -13.71 3.43
N ASN A 158 5.66 -14.53 3.68
CA ASN A 158 6.82 -14.69 2.79
C ASN A 158 6.74 -15.94 1.90
N VAL A 159 5.65 -16.69 2.01
CA VAL A 159 5.28 -17.79 1.09
C VAL A 159 4.79 -17.21 -0.23
N THR A 160 5.11 -17.83 -1.35
CA THR A 160 4.72 -17.36 -2.70
C THR A 160 4.09 -18.45 -3.57
N THR A 161 4.05 -19.70 -3.12
CA THR A 161 3.40 -20.78 -3.87
C THR A 161 1.93 -20.87 -3.50
N ILE A 162 1.06 -20.91 -4.51
CA ILE A 162 -0.41 -20.94 -4.34
C ILE A 162 -0.85 -22.06 -3.39
N GLU A 163 -0.27 -23.26 -3.53
CA GLU A 163 -0.55 -24.41 -2.68
C GLU A 163 -0.28 -24.12 -1.19
N ALA A 164 0.88 -23.56 -0.88
CA ALA A 164 1.25 -23.25 0.51
C ALA A 164 0.47 -22.04 1.04
N LEU A 165 0.07 -21.10 0.20
CA LEU A 165 -0.84 -20.00 0.58
C LEU A 165 -2.20 -20.53 1.04
N HIS A 166 -2.70 -21.64 0.47
CA HIS A 166 -3.93 -22.29 0.93
C HIS A 166 -3.75 -23.10 2.21
N LEU A 167 -2.69 -23.89 2.35
CA LEU A 167 -2.64 -24.98 3.34
C LEU A 167 -1.54 -24.87 4.40
N GLY A 168 -0.57 -23.96 4.27
CA GLY A 168 0.64 -24.00 5.09
C GLY A 168 1.33 -22.66 5.34
N SER A 169 0.62 -21.53 5.20
CA SER A 169 1.20 -20.21 5.37
C SER A 169 0.84 -19.60 6.71
N SER A 170 1.83 -19.17 7.49
CA SER A 170 1.58 -18.27 8.61
C SER A 170 1.39 -16.84 8.11
N TRP A 171 0.26 -16.24 8.48
CA TRP A 171 -0.12 -14.88 8.09
C TRP A 171 0.06 -13.91 9.25
N THR A 172 0.73 -12.79 8.99
CA THR A 172 0.93 -11.72 9.97
C THR A 172 -0.08 -10.61 9.70
N LEU A 173 -0.89 -10.27 10.70
CA LEU A 173 -1.86 -9.18 10.60
C LEU A 173 -1.15 -7.83 10.48
N ILE A 174 -1.49 -7.08 9.43
CA ILE A 174 -0.95 -5.75 9.13
C ILE A 174 -2.01 -4.68 9.41
N TYR A 175 -3.26 -4.97 9.06
CA TYR A 175 -4.38 -4.04 9.22
C TYR A 175 -5.66 -4.79 9.54
N SER A 176 -6.48 -4.20 10.43
CA SER A 176 -7.85 -4.62 10.70
C SER A 176 -8.68 -3.37 10.91
N GLY A 177 -9.68 -3.13 10.07
CA GLY A 177 -10.41 -1.87 10.12
C GLY A 177 -11.37 -1.65 8.96
N PRO A 178 -11.89 -0.41 8.80
CA PRO A 178 -12.81 -0.07 7.73
C PRO A 178 -12.17 -0.15 6.34
N THR A 179 -13.00 -0.28 5.31
CA THR A 179 -12.60 -0.14 3.90
C THR A 179 -12.67 1.31 3.38
N GLY A 180 -13.34 2.20 4.14
CA GLY A 180 -13.71 3.55 3.71
C GLY A 180 -15.09 3.65 3.06
N ILE A 181 -15.71 2.52 2.68
CA ILE A 181 -17.06 2.48 2.06
C ILE A 181 -18.16 2.84 3.08
N ASN A 182 -17.86 2.74 4.37
CA ASN A 182 -18.75 3.12 5.47
C ASN A 182 -18.90 4.63 5.69
N SER A 183 -18.22 5.48 4.92
CA SER A 183 -18.30 6.94 5.05
C SER A 183 -19.69 7.53 4.82
N THR A 184 -20.58 6.81 4.13
CA THR A 184 -22.00 7.17 3.94
C THR A 184 -22.90 5.93 3.91
N THR A 185 -24.21 6.11 4.11
CA THR A 185 -25.21 5.03 4.00
C THR A 185 -25.57 4.68 2.55
N ALA A 186 -25.31 5.58 1.61
CA ALA A 186 -25.58 5.41 0.17
C ALA A 186 -24.40 5.94 -0.67
N PRO A 187 -23.25 5.24 -0.69
CA PRO A 187 -22.09 5.70 -1.44
C PRO A 187 -22.40 5.68 -2.94
N ALA A 188 -21.83 6.64 -3.67
CA ALA A 188 -21.84 6.61 -5.12
C ALA A 188 -21.26 5.27 -5.62
N ARG A 189 -21.84 4.72 -6.69
CA ARG A 189 -21.46 3.44 -7.28
C ARG A 189 -20.34 3.62 -8.31
N SER A 190 -19.55 2.56 -8.56
CA SER A 190 -18.41 2.60 -9.49
C SER A 190 -17.46 3.77 -9.20
N ARG A 191 -17.12 3.95 -7.92
CA ARG A 191 -16.30 5.05 -7.42
C ARG A 191 -15.34 4.57 -6.36
N TYR A 192 -14.10 5.05 -6.41
CA TYR A 192 -13.16 4.91 -5.31
C TYR A 192 -13.67 5.64 -4.06
N VAL A 193 -13.46 5.00 -2.91
CA VAL A 193 -13.73 5.59 -1.60
C VAL A 193 -12.43 6.12 -0.98
N PRO A 194 -12.49 6.83 0.16
CA PRO A 194 -11.30 7.31 0.85
C PRO A 194 -10.34 6.17 1.19
N GLN A 195 -9.06 6.37 0.87
CA GLN A 195 -7.97 5.47 1.21
C GLN A 195 -7.83 5.34 2.73
N GLN A 196 -7.55 4.13 3.20
CA GLN A 196 -7.29 3.85 4.61
C GLN A 196 -5.79 3.60 4.78
N ASN A 197 -5.13 4.48 5.53
CA ASN A 197 -3.68 4.41 5.81
C ASN A 197 -3.43 3.71 7.13
N PHE A 198 -2.33 2.95 7.22
CA PHE A 198 -1.90 2.25 8.41
C PHE A 198 -0.38 2.14 8.46
N SER A 199 0.15 1.82 9.64
CA SER A 199 1.59 1.67 9.85
C SER A 199 2.01 0.21 9.64
N ASN A 200 2.99 0.00 8.76
CA ASN A 200 3.69 -1.26 8.60
C ASN A 200 5.13 -0.96 8.20
N THR A 201 6.07 -1.70 8.78
CA THR A 201 7.51 -1.58 8.47
C THR A 201 8.09 -2.90 7.97
N ILE A 202 7.27 -3.95 7.86
CA ILE A 202 7.68 -5.29 7.46
C ILE A 202 7.31 -5.49 5.99
N ALA A 203 8.30 -5.91 5.20
CA ALA A 203 8.08 -6.30 3.82
C ALA A 203 7.61 -7.75 3.72
N PHE A 204 6.64 -8.01 2.85
CA PHE A 204 6.06 -9.34 2.60
C PHE A 204 6.05 -9.63 1.10
N ARG A 205 6.04 -10.93 0.77
CA ARG A 205 6.06 -11.43 -0.61
C ARG A 205 4.67 -11.78 -1.14
N SER A 206 3.71 -11.98 -0.23
CA SER A 206 2.30 -12.22 -0.55
C SER A 206 1.41 -11.55 0.49
N TYR A 207 0.18 -11.22 0.07
CA TYR A 207 -0.82 -10.61 0.93
C TYR A 207 -2.14 -11.35 0.87
N ARG A 208 -2.88 -11.34 1.97
CA ARG A 208 -4.24 -11.82 2.07
C ARG A 208 -5.13 -10.69 2.57
N LEU A 209 -6.17 -10.41 1.80
CA LEU A 209 -7.19 -9.44 2.12
C LEU A 209 -8.49 -10.19 2.40
N LEU A 210 -9.06 -10.04 3.61
CA LEU A 210 -10.30 -10.70 4.01
C LEU A 210 -11.37 -9.70 4.41
N ILE A 211 -12.54 -9.81 3.81
CA ILE A 211 -13.73 -9.08 4.21
C ILE A 211 -14.23 -9.65 5.53
N THR A 212 -14.32 -8.80 6.55
CA THR A 212 -14.80 -9.21 7.89
C THR A 212 -16.24 -8.79 8.16
N SER A 213 -16.77 -7.82 7.42
CA SER A 213 -18.20 -7.50 7.43
C SER A 213 -18.63 -6.85 6.11
N GLN A 214 -19.92 -7.00 5.77
CA GLN A 214 -20.58 -6.30 4.68
C GLN A 214 -21.73 -5.43 5.21
N ARG A 215 -22.21 -4.48 4.40
CA ARG A 215 -23.15 -3.43 4.84
C ARG A 215 -24.47 -3.96 5.36
N GLY A 216 -25.02 -4.96 4.70
CA GLY A 216 -26.32 -5.51 5.05
C GLY A 216 -26.40 -7.00 4.75
N LEU A 217 -27.58 -7.56 4.97
CA LEU A 217 -27.84 -8.96 4.63
C LEU A 217 -27.97 -9.11 3.12
N ALA A 218 -27.02 -9.82 2.54
CA ALA A 218 -26.99 -10.18 1.13
C ALA A 218 -26.36 -11.57 0.97
N ASP A 219 -26.52 -12.09 -0.22
CA ASP A 219 -26.05 -13.38 -0.74
C ASP A 219 -24.55 -13.42 -1.09
N CYS A 220 -23.89 -12.25 -1.13
CA CYS A 220 -22.49 -12.10 -1.48
C CYS A 220 -21.92 -10.75 -1.03
N VAL A 221 -20.60 -10.60 -1.14
CA VAL A 221 -19.92 -9.31 -1.16
C VAL A 221 -19.51 -8.94 -2.59
N GLN A 222 -19.41 -7.64 -2.88
CA GLN A 222 -18.89 -7.15 -4.14
C GLN A 222 -18.12 -5.83 -4.02
N TYR A 223 -17.14 -5.65 -4.89
CA TYR A 223 -16.36 -4.42 -5.02
C TYR A 223 -15.75 -4.35 -6.42
N ALA A 224 -15.64 -3.13 -6.94
CA ALA A 224 -15.01 -2.90 -8.25
C ALA A 224 -13.48 -2.96 -8.14
N GLU A 225 -12.92 -2.47 -7.04
CA GLU A 225 -11.47 -2.47 -6.82
C GLU A 225 -11.17 -2.68 -5.33
N ALA A 226 -10.04 -3.30 -5.04
CA ALA A 226 -9.44 -3.50 -3.72
C ALA A 226 -7.90 -3.35 -3.84
N GLN A 227 -7.45 -2.11 -3.98
CA GLN A 227 -6.03 -1.80 -4.12
C GLN A 227 -5.30 -1.98 -2.79
N ILE A 228 -4.15 -2.65 -2.85
CA ILE A 228 -3.17 -2.64 -1.77
C ILE A 228 -2.06 -1.68 -2.20
N LEU A 229 -1.73 -0.73 -1.33
CA LEU A 229 -0.84 0.37 -1.65
C LEU A 229 0.34 0.41 -0.68
N GLY A 230 1.51 0.79 -1.18
CA GLY A 230 2.66 1.05 -0.35
C GLY A 230 3.97 1.17 -1.10
N TYR A 231 5.01 0.58 -0.53
CA TYR A 231 6.38 0.78 -0.94
C TYR A 231 6.98 -0.47 -1.56
N VAL A 232 7.77 -0.26 -2.62
CA VAL A 232 8.56 -1.29 -3.32
C VAL A 232 10.04 -0.93 -3.30
#